data_AF-A0A1D8P2X8-F1
#
_entry.id   AF-A0A1D8P2X8-F1
#
_cell.length_a   1.000
_cell.length_b   1.000
_cell.length_c   1.000
_cell.angle_alpha   90.00
_cell.angle_beta   90.00
_cell.angle_gamma   90.00
#
_symmetry.space_group_name_H-M   'P 1'
#
loop_
_entity.id
_entity.type
_entity.pdbx_description
1 polymer ?
#
loop_
_entity_poly.entity_id
_entity_poly.type
_entity_poly.pdbx_seq_one_letter_code
_entity_poly.pdbx_strand_id
1 'polypeptide(L)'
;MRWLFVAAVLGFVVGVLFILVQPFFGMDTLTSRHAAAYQQLGGWSATPAMLMAWFAHLAVSVVYGLMGGLVVWAVSRLSIVALWTLVFTWVTTVIAPPANALIVQLVSFQQIDPGKLPALNFNFDEKLALHLVVFAAIIGPLYAYRKMKPVDRSDAL
;
A
#
# COMPACT_ATOMS: atom_id res chain seq x y z
N MET A 1 -2.92 -17.86 12.70
CA MET A 1 -3.60 -16.54 12.72
C MET A 1 -2.74 -15.38 13.25
N ARG A 2 -2.00 -15.55 14.35
CA ARG A 2 -1.29 -14.44 15.04
C ARG A 2 -0.29 -13.70 14.15
N TRP A 3 0.42 -14.41 13.27
CA TRP A 3 1.41 -13.81 12.36
C TRP A 3 0.78 -12.82 11.37
N LEU A 4 -0.29 -13.22 10.69
CA LEU A 4 -0.96 -12.37 9.70
C LEU A 4 -1.62 -11.16 10.36
N PHE A 5 -2.10 -11.31 11.60
CA PHE A 5 -2.59 -10.18 12.38
C PHE A 5 -1.47 -9.15 12.65
N VAL A 6 -0.28 -9.60 13.09
CA VAL A 6 0.87 -8.70 13.28
C VAL A 6 1.25 -8.02 11.97
N ALA A 7 1.24 -8.76 10.86
CA ALA A 7 1.55 -8.21 9.54
C ALA A 7 0.52 -7.16 9.08
N ALA A 8 -0.77 -7.40 9.31
CA ALA A 8 -1.86 -6.46 9.04
C ALA A 8 -1.73 -5.18 9.88
N VAL A 9 -1.49 -5.32 11.20
CA VAL A 9 -1.28 -4.18 12.11
C VAL A 9 -0.06 -3.37 11.70
N LEU A 10 1.04 -4.03 11.32
CA LEU A 10 2.22 -3.32 10.85
C LEU A 10 1.95 -2.57 9.55
N GLY A 11 1.25 -3.19 8.59
CA GLY A 11 0.82 -2.53 7.36
C GLY A 11 -0.01 -1.28 7.66
N PHE A 12 -0.98 -1.38 8.57
CA PHE A 12 -1.77 -0.24 9.03
C PHE A 12 -0.90 0.88 9.63
N VAL A 13 -0.01 0.54 10.58
CA VAL A 13 0.86 1.52 11.25
C VAL A 13 1.78 2.21 10.25
N VAL A 14 2.42 1.46 9.36
CA VAL A 14 3.28 2.03 8.32
C VAL A 14 2.47 2.92 7.39
N GLY A 15 1.25 2.53 7.00
CA GLY A 15 0.35 3.37 6.19
C GLY A 15 0.03 4.72 6.86
N VAL A 16 -0.30 4.70 8.16
CA VAL A 16 -0.52 5.94 8.94
C VAL A 16 0.74 6.80 8.97
N LEU A 17 1.88 6.22 9.36
CA LEU A 17 3.15 6.94 9.44
C LEU A 17 3.55 7.52 8.08
N PHE A 18 3.34 6.76 7.01
CA PHE A 18 3.65 7.17 5.66
C PHE A 18 2.85 8.40 5.26
N ILE A 19 1.56 8.49 5.59
CA ILE A 19 0.74 9.69 5.37
C ILE A 19 1.28 10.88 6.17
N LEU A 20 1.56 10.67 7.46
CA LEU A 20 1.95 11.73 8.39
C LEU A 20 3.34 12.32 8.10
N VAL A 21 4.22 11.53 7.48
CA VAL A 21 5.61 11.92 7.25
C VAL A 21 5.80 12.72 5.95
N GLN A 22 4.90 12.63 4.97
CA GLN A 22 5.03 13.35 3.69
C GLN A 22 5.19 14.88 3.82
N PRO A 23 4.46 15.57 4.73
CA PRO A 23 4.63 17.01 4.94
C PRO A 23 6.03 17.42 5.37
N PHE A 24 6.78 16.56 6.08
CA PHE A 24 8.17 16.85 6.47
C PHE A 24 9.13 16.89 5.27
N PHE A 25 8.68 16.42 4.10
CA PHE A 25 9.41 16.49 2.84
C PHE A 25 8.83 17.54 1.87
N GLY A 26 7.97 18.46 2.37
CA GLY A 26 7.35 19.51 1.56
C GLY A 26 6.27 18.98 0.59
N MET A 27 5.81 17.75 0.79
CA MET A 27 4.72 17.16 0.00
C MET A 27 3.38 17.31 0.72
N ASP A 28 2.32 17.49 -0.05
CA ASP A 28 0.96 17.27 0.44
C ASP A 28 0.82 15.86 1.02
N THR A 29 -0.14 15.66 1.94
CA THR A 29 -0.43 14.30 2.39
C THR A 29 -0.96 13.46 1.24
N LEU A 30 -0.64 12.17 1.23
CA LEU A 30 -1.15 11.27 0.20
C LEU A 30 -2.69 11.26 0.19
N THR A 31 -3.30 11.37 1.36
CA THR A 31 -4.75 11.44 1.52
C THR A 31 -5.34 12.72 0.97
N SER A 32 -4.68 13.88 1.09
CA SER A 32 -5.17 15.11 0.46
C SER A 32 -5.10 15.03 -1.07
N ARG A 33 -4.02 14.46 -1.64
CA ARG A 33 -3.92 14.23 -3.09
C ARG A 33 -5.01 13.29 -3.61
N HIS A 34 -5.30 12.19 -2.91
CA HIS A 34 -6.40 11.29 -3.28
C HIS A 34 -7.77 11.94 -3.09
N ALA A 35 -7.96 12.72 -2.01
CA ALA A 35 -9.20 13.46 -1.79
C ALA A 35 -9.46 14.48 -2.90
N ALA A 36 -8.42 15.13 -3.44
CA ALA A 36 -8.55 16.01 -4.59
C ALA A 36 -9.04 15.23 -5.83
N ALA A 37 -8.54 14.02 -6.06
CA ALA A 37 -9.02 13.16 -7.15
C ALA A 37 -10.49 12.77 -6.98
N TYR A 38 -10.94 12.41 -5.77
CA TYR A 38 -12.35 12.11 -5.51
C TYR A 38 -13.27 13.33 -5.70
N GLN A 39 -12.80 14.53 -5.33
CA GLN A 39 -13.55 15.77 -5.58
C GLN A 39 -13.66 16.07 -7.08
N GLN A 40 -12.55 16.00 -7.81
CA GLN A 40 -12.49 16.36 -9.23
C GLN A 40 -13.21 15.34 -10.13
N LEU A 41 -13.00 14.06 -9.89
CA LEU A 41 -13.49 12.98 -10.77
C LEU A 41 -14.80 12.39 -10.28
N GLY A 42 -15.03 12.37 -8.97
CA GLY A 42 -16.21 11.80 -8.33
C GLY A 42 -17.28 12.82 -7.95
N GLY A 43 -16.97 14.12 -7.96
CA GLY A 43 -17.88 15.17 -7.51
C GLY A 43 -18.14 15.18 -5.99
N TRP A 44 -17.22 14.61 -5.21
CA TRP A 44 -17.36 14.53 -3.75
C TRP A 44 -17.18 15.90 -3.10
N SER A 45 -17.81 16.13 -1.94
CA SER A 45 -17.42 17.24 -1.07
C SER A 45 -16.13 16.90 -0.32
N ALA A 46 -15.42 17.92 0.19
CA ALA A 46 -14.08 17.77 0.75
C ALA A 46 -13.99 16.76 1.91
N THR A 47 -14.93 16.81 2.85
CA THR A 47 -14.93 15.93 4.04
C THR A 47 -15.05 14.44 3.70
N PRO A 48 -16.09 13.97 2.97
CA PRO A 48 -16.20 12.56 2.63
C PRO A 48 -15.08 12.10 1.68
N ALA A 49 -14.57 12.98 0.81
CA ALA A 49 -13.41 12.67 -0.03
C ALA A 49 -12.15 12.39 0.82
N MET A 50 -11.91 13.19 1.85
CA MET A 50 -10.79 12.98 2.78
C MET A 50 -10.94 11.67 3.56
N LEU A 51 -12.13 11.40 4.11
CA LEU A 51 -12.38 10.14 4.81
C LEU A 51 -12.15 8.94 3.90
N MET A 52 -12.68 8.98 2.67
CA MET A 52 -12.50 7.90 1.70
C MET A 52 -11.03 7.70 1.32
N ALA A 53 -10.26 8.78 1.18
CA ALA A 53 -8.82 8.72 0.91
C ALA A 53 -8.05 8.01 2.03
N TRP A 54 -8.38 8.31 3.29
CA TRP A 54 -7.83 7.61 4.43
C TRP A 54 -8.20 6.13 4.42
N PHE A 55 -9.49 5.80 4.26
CA PHE A 55 -9.96 4.42 4.24
C PHE A 55 -9.30 3.60 3.13
N ALA A 56 -9.31 4.10 1.90
CA ALA A 56 -8.70 3.42 0.76
C ALA A 56 -7.20 3.18 0.99
N HIS A 57 -6.46 4.19 1.46
CA HIS A 57 -5.02 4.05 1.66
C HIS A 57 -4.67 3.08 2.80
N LEU A 58 -5.39 3.15 3.92
CA LEU A 58 -5.17 2.24 5.05
C LEU A 58 -5.54 0.80 4.69
N ALA A 59 -6.62 0.59 3.92
CA ALA A 59 -7.01 -0.73 3.43
C ALA A 59 -5.91 -1.34 2.55
N VAL A 60 -5.39 -0.57 1.59
CA VAL A 60 -4.27 -1.01 0.73
C VAL A 60 -3.01 -1.29 1.56
N SER A 61 -2.71 -0.47 2.56
CA SER A 61 -1.55 -0.67 3.44
C SER A 61 -1.65 -1.94 4.29
N VAL A 62 -2.85 -2.29 4.77
CA VAL A 62 -3.11 -3.57 5.44
C VAL A 62 -2.87 -4.74 4.48
N VAL A 63 -3.33 -4.64 3.23
CA VAL A 63 -3.08 -5.68 2.20
C VAL A 63 -1.59 -5.83 1.93
N TYR A 64 -0.83 -4.73 1.85
CA TYR A 64 0.64 -4.79 1.72
C TYR A 64 1.29 -5.48 2.91
N GLY A 65 0.82 -5.19 4.13
CA GLY A 65 1.17 -5.90 5.36
C GLY A 65 0.98 -7.41 5.23
N LEU A 66 -0.23 -7.83 4.84
CA LEU A 66 -0.58 -9.25 4.67
C LEU A 66 0.28 -9.93 3.60
N MET A 67 0.47 -9.31 2.44
CA MET A 67 1.32 -9.83 1.37
C MET A 67 2.78 -9.99 1.82
N GLY A 68 3.34 -8.97 2.47
CA GLY A 68 4.68 -9.02 3.06
C GLY A 68 4.82 -10.10 4.12
N GLY A 69 3.81 -10.22 5.00
CA GLY A 69 3.71 -11.27 6.01
C GLY A 69 3.71 -12.67 5.40
N LEU A 70 2.93 -12.91 4.33
CA LEU A 70 2.89 -14.19 3.64
C LEU A 70 4.23 -14.55 3.01
N VAL A 71 4.90 -13.61 2.35
CA VAL A 71 6.25 -13.82 1.78
C VAL A 71 7.25 -14.18 2.86
N VAL A 72 7.31 -13.38 3.92
CA VAL A 72 8.26 -13.59 5.04
C VAL A 72 7.93 -14.87 5.78
N TRP A 73 6.68 -15.31 5.84
CA TRP A 73 6.33 -16.60 6.43
C TRP A 73 6.79 -17.77 5.55
N ALA A 74 6.46 -17.72 4.26
CA ALA A 74 6.76 -18.77 3.29
C ALA A 74 8.27 -18.94 3.05
N VAL A 75 9.06 -17.85 3.11
CA VAL A 75 10.47 -17.85 2.71
C VAL A 75 11.36 -17.22 3.76
N SER A 76 12.45 -17.90 4.14
CA SER A 76 13.41 -17.44 5.17
C SER A 76 14.71 -16.84 4.60
N ARG A 77 14.95 -17.03 3.29
CA ARG A 77 16.14 -16.52 2.59
C ARG A 77 15.98 -15.04 2.29
N LEU A 78 16.90 -14.22 2.79
CA LEU A 78 16.87 -12.76 2.64
C LEU A 78 16.80 -12.33 1.18
N SER A 79 17.59 -12.96 0.30
CA SER A 79 17.61 -12.63 -1.13
C SER A 79 16.24 -12.80 -1.81
N ILE A 80 15.49 -13.84 -1.44
CA ILE A 80 14.15 -14.09 -1.99
C ILE A 80 13.13 -13.10 -1.42
N VAL A 81 13.22 -12.78 -0.11
CA VAL A 81 12.38 -11.75 0.51
C VAL A 81 12.63 -10.37 -0.12
N ALA A 82 13.90 -10.03 -0.36
CA ALA A 82 14.27 -8.80 -1.04
C ALA A 82 13.75 -8.77 -2.49
N LEU A 83 13.86 -9.87 -3.24
CA LEU A 83 13.31 -9.97 -4.58
C LEU A 83 11.80 -9.72 -4.59
N TRP A 84 11.04 -10.35 -3.68
CA TRP A 84 9.60 -10.10 -3.58
C TRP A 84 9.25 -8.68 -3.16
N THR A 85 10.07 -8.05 -2.32
CA THR A 85 9.94 -6.63 -1.96
C THR A 85 10.04 -5.76 -3.22
N LEU A 86 11.02 -6.04 -4.10
CA LEU A 86 11.19 -5.34 -5.37
C LEU A 86 10.04 -5.63 -6.35
N VAL A 87 9.56 -6.89 -6.43
CA VAL A 87 8.41 -7.26 -7.27
C VAL A 87 7.15 -6.52 -6.84
N PHE A 88 6.83 -6.51 -5.53
CA PHE A 88 5.67 -5.78 -5.03
C PHE A 88 5.78 -4.29 -5.28
N THR A 89 6.97 -3.71 -5.03
CA THR A 89 7.27 -2.31 -5.35
C THR A 89 7.00 -2.00 -6.81
N TRP A 90 7.51 -2.82 -7.72
CA TRP A 90 7.34 -2.62 -9.16
C TRP A 90 5.89 -2.75 -9.60
N VAL A 91 5.24 -3.88 -9.27
CA VAL A 91 3.86 -4.16 -9.67
C VAL A 91 2.91 -3.09 -9.18
N THR A 92 3.00 -2.71 -7.90
CA THR A 92 2.13 -1.66 -7.33
C THR A 92 2.37 -0.30 -7.96
N THR A 93 3.61 0.03 -8.33
CA THR A 93 3.92 1.26 -9.07
C THR A 93 3.31 1.27 -10.46
N VAL A 94 3.49 0.17 -11.20
CA VAL A 94 2.98 0.00 -12.57
C VAL A 94 1.47 0.19 -12.62
N ILE A 95 0.74 -0.44 -11.69
CA ILE A 95 -0.73 -0.39 -11.69
C ILE A 95 -1.31 0.81 -10.92
N ALA A 96 -0.49 1.61 -10.22
CA ALA A 96 -0.99 2.66 -9.34
C ALA A 96 -1.93 3.66 -10.05
N PRO A 97 -1.59 4.21 -11.24
CA PRO A 97 -2.49 5.14 -11.93
C PRO A 97 -3.88 4.55 -12.26
N PRO A 98 -4.00 3.41 -12.98
CA PRO A 98 -5.31 2.83 -13.26
C PRO A 98 -6.01 2.32 -12.00
N ALA A 99 -5.29 1.78 -11.01
CA ALA A 99 -5.90 1.34 -9.75
C ALA A 99 -6.54 2.51 -8.99
N ASN A 100 -5.88 3.66 -8.92
CA ASN A 100 -6.43 4.85 -8.26
C ASN A 100 -7.70 5.35 -8.96
N ALA A 101 -7.69 5.43 -10.30
CA ALA A 101 -8.87 5.83 -11.06
C ALA A 101 -10.02 4.83 -10.91
N LEU A 102 -9.71 3.53 -10.88
CA LEU A 102 -10.70 2.48 -10.66
C LEU A 102 -11.34 2.59 -9.27
N ILE A 103 -10.53 2.85 -8.22
CA ILE A 103 -11.05 3.07 -6.87
C ILE A 103 -12.01 4.27 -6.86
N VAL A 104 -11.65 5.37 -7.51
CA VAL A 104 -12.52 6.55 -7.64
C VAL A 104 -13.86 6.18 -8.28
N GLN A 105 -13.86 5.44 -9.38
CA GLN A 105 -15.08 5.00 -10.06
C GLN A 105 -15.92 4.08 -9.14
N LEU A 106 -15.27 3.13 -8.46
CA LEU A 106 -15.90 2.19 -7.53
C LEU A 106 -16.59 2.91 -6.35
N VAL A 107 -15.84 3.76 -5.64
CA VAL A 107 -16.37 4.42 -4.44
C VAL A 107 -17.42 5.46 -4.79
N SER A 108 -17.32 6.07 -5.98
CA SER A 108 -18.29 7.05 -6.48
C SER A 108 -19.52 6.40 -7.13
N PHE A 109 -19.63 5.07 -7.12
CA PHE A 109 -20.69 4.30 -7.77
C PHE A 109 -20.89 4.65 -9.26
N GLN A 110 -19.79 5.03 -9.93
CA GLN A 110 -19.79 5.29 -11.37
C GLN A 110 -19.76 3.96 -12.13
N GLN A 111 -20.25 3.96 -13.37
CA GLN A 111 -20.04 2.83 -14.26
C GLN A 111 -18.54 2.64 -14.49
N ILE A 112 -18.03 1.44 -14.20
CA ILE A 112 -16.62 1.10 -14.46
C ILE A 112 -16.38 1.19 -15.96
N ASP A 113 -15.52 2.11 -16.37
CA ASP A 113 -15.15 2.34 -17.76
C ASP A 113 -13.64 2.14 -17.92
N PRO A 114 -13.21 0.94 -18.38
CA PRO A 114 -11.81 0.64 -18.61
C PRO A 114 -11.15 1.59 -19.62
N GLY A 115 -11.92 2.17 -20.55
CA GLY A 115 -11.42 3.11 -21.56
C GLY A 115 -11.01 4.47 -20.99
N LYS A 116 -11.43 4.78 -19.75
CA LYS A 116 -11.07 6.02 -19.03
C LYS A 116 -9.96 5.82 -18.00
N LEU A 117 -9.38 4.62 -17.91
CA LEU A 117 -8.28 4.37 -16.99
C LEU A 117 -6.98 4.96 -17.52
N PRO A 118 -6.19 5.66 -16.68
CA PRO A 118 -4.86 6.09 -17.05
C PRO A 118 -3.95 4.92 -17.46
N ALA A 119 -2.95 5.19 -18.29
CA ALA A 119 -1.95 4.21 -18.67
C ALA A 119 -1.15 3.69 -17.46
N LEU A 120 -0.57 2.50 -17.62
CA LEU A 120 0.38 1.93 -16.67
C LEU A 120 1.61 2.84 -16.50
N ASN A 121 2.19 2.87 -15.30
CA ASN A 121 3.37 3.68 -15.00
C ASN A 121 4.66 2.84 -15.01
N PHE A 122 5.43 2.92 -16.08
CA PHE A 122 6.74 2.25 -16.17
C PHE A 122 7.91 3.17 -15.84
N ASN A 123 7.66 4.38 -15.34
CA ASN A 123 8.71 5.34 -15.05
C ASN A 123 9.42 5.03 -13.72
N PHE A 124 10.70 5.38 -13.66
CA PHE A 124 11.49 5.38 -12.42
C PHE A 124 11.31 6.74 -11.73
N ASP A 125 10.18 6.90 -11.05
CA ASP A 125 9.72 8.16 -10.49
C ASP A 125 9.58 8.13 -8.95
N GLU A 126 9.01 9.20 -8.39
CA GLU A 126 8.79 9.31 -6.95
C GLU A 126 7.84 8.22 -6.44
N LYS A 127 6.87 7.75 -7.24
CA LYS A 127 5.95 6.67 -6.83
C LYS A 127 6.70 5.37 -6.63
N LEU A 128 7.65 5.06 -7.52
CA LEU A 128 8.50 3.89 -7.37
C LEU A 128 9.30 3.95 -6.07
N ALA A 129 9.94 5.08 -5.79
CA ALA A 129 10.71 5.29 -4.56
C ALA A 129 9.82 5.17 -3.31
N LEU A 130 8.63 5.76 -3.35
CA LEU A 130 7.67 5.73 -2.26
C LEU A 130 7.16 4.31 -1.98
N HIS A 131 6.79 3.54 -3.00
CA HIS A 131 6.41 2.14 -2.81
C HIS A 131 7.56 1.30 -2.26
N LEU A 132 8.80 1.53 -2.73
CA LEU A 132 9.98 0.83 -2.23
C LEU A 132 10.15 1.06 -0.72
N VAL A 133 10.07 2.31 -0.28
CA VAL A 133 10.18 2.69 1.12
C VAL A 133 9.06 2.05 1.95
N VAL A 134 7.82 2.09 1.47
CA VAL A 134 6.67 1.47 2.17
C VAL A 134 6.87 -0.03 2.32
N PHE A 135 7.18 -0.75 1.24
CA PHE A 135 7.39 -2.20 1.30
C PHE A 135 8.58 -2.58 2.15
N ALA A 136 9.70 -1.84 2.08
CA ALA A 136 10.85 -2.06 2.94
C ALA A 136 10.50 -1.84 4.43
N ALA A 137 9.74 -0.79 4.75
CA ALA A 137 9.31 -0.46 6.11
C ALA A 137 8.31 -1.47 6.69
N ILE A 138 7.59 -2.23 5.85
CA ILE A 138 6.71 -3.33 6.28
C ILE A 138 7.50 -4.64 6.38
N ILE A 139 8.16 -5.04 5.30
CA ILE A 139 8.77 -6.36 5.17
C ILE A 139 10.03 -6.49 6.02
N GLY A 140 10.83 -5.43 6.13
CA GLY A 140 12.06 -5.41 6.92
C GLY A 140 11.83 -5.77 8.40
N PRO A 141 10.94 -5.05 9.12
CA PRO A 141 10.61 -5.39 10.50
C PRO A 141 9.98 -6.77 10.65
N LEU A 142 9.11 -7.21 9.73
CA LEU A 142 8.57 -8.58 9.77
C LEU A 142 9.67 -9.63 9.65
N TYR A 143 10.61 -9.43 8.72
CA TYR A 143 11.74 -10.33 8.54
C TYR A 143 12.63 -10.39 9.80
N ALA A 144 12.96 -9.23 10.37
CA ALA A 144 13.73 -9.14 11.60
C ALA A 144 13.02 -9.82 12.77
N TYR A 145 11.72 -9.57 12.93
CA TYR A 145 10.91 -10.18 13.99
C TYR A 145 10.86 -11.71 13.86
N ARG A 146 10.66 -12.24 12.65
CA ARG A 146 10.70 -13.69 12.40
C ARG A 146 12.06 -14.31 12.73
N LYS A 147 13.16 -13.59 12.48
CA LYS A 147 14.51 -14.08 12.80
C LYS A 147 14.76 -14.13 14.30
N MET A 148 14.25 -13.17 15.06
CA MET A 148 14.37 -13.12 16.52
C MET A 148 13.44 -14.13 17.21
N LYS A 149 12.25 -14.35 16.67
CA LYS A 149 11.26 -15.32 17.15
C LYS A 149 10.82 -16.19 15.97
N PRO A 150 11.48 -17.34 15.75
CA PRO A 150 11.09 -18.27 14.69
C PRO A 150 9.61 -18.61 14.84
N VAL A 151 8.81 -18.13 13.89
CA VAL A 151 7.38 -18.40 13.83
C VAL A 151 7.22 -19.87 13.47
N ASP A 152 6.59 -20.66 14.33
CA ASP A 152 6.33 -22.07 14.04
C ASP A 152 5.26 -22.14 12.94
N ARG A 153 5.31 -23.16 12.08
CA ARG A 153 4.32 -23.30 10.99
C ARG A 153 2.90 -23.47 11.52
N SER A 154 2.76 -23.91 12.77
CA SER A 154 1.50 -24.00 13.52
C SER A 154 0.88 -22.62 13.84
N ASP A 155 1.67 -21.54 13.94
CA ASP A 155 1.20 -20.19 14.28
C ASP A 155 0.49 -19.46 13.11
N ALA A 156 0.58 -20.03 11.90
CA ALA A 156 0.03 -19.48 10.67
C ALA A 156 -1.47 -19.73 10.53
N LEU A 157 -1.97 -20.85 11.06
CA LEU A 157 -3.39 -21.22 11.09
C LEU A 157 -4.11 -20.51 12.24
#